data_AF-D2PZ88-F1
#
_entry.id   AF-D2PZ88-F1
#
_cell.length_a   1.000
_cell.length_b   1.000
_cell.length_c   1.000
_cell.angle_alpha   90.00
_cell.angle_beta   90.00
_cell.angle_gamma   90.00
#
_symmetry.space_group_name_H-M   'P 1'
#
loop_
_entity.id
_entity.type
_entity.pdbx_description
1 polymer ?
#
loop_
_entity_poly.entity_id
_entity_poly.type
_entity_poly.pdbx_seq_one_letter_code
_entity_poly.pdbx_strand_id
1 'polypeptide(L)'
;MSADVVENGRAYNALWWAKVQSGGPQKVPADTPAVAGLARAVEPDGSGLWMLPTVPDGAGHGVLEELGAPPVAVEMPNETARVLAICVACCWTDRDASTWPGVTGTLAQVKAVYAGMRGRAEQSSDLTLIIGSLRRLHATHWLLWNEKAGEVRLGPRTITWSPSDLATLREICRVLPDPPPAVLVARAPEPTPDPLPVAASADGPAPSSDQAAASALPSPAAPPADGAPGPTPDPSPSLTSTSPAPSAPARSTEQSG
;
A
#
# COMPACT_ATOMS: atom_id res chain seq x y z
N MET A 1 -36.81 4.07 -16.87
CA MET A 1 -35.66 3.18 -16.59
C MET A 1 -36.20 2.00 -15.80
N SER A 2 -36.07 0.79 -16.34
CA SER A 2 -36.69 -0.41 -15.75
C SER A 2 -36.01 -0.83 -14.44
N ALA A 3 -36.78 -1.38 -13.51
CA ALA A 3 -36.30 -1.81 -12.20
C ALA A 3 -35.09 -2.76 -12.29
N ASP A 4 -35.07 -3.65 -13.29
CA ASP A 4 -33.96 -4.59 -13.52
C ASP A 4 -32.61 -3.90 -13.79
N VAL A 5 -32.61 -2.74 -14.45
CA VAL A 5 -31.37 -1.98 -14.72
C VAL A 5 -30.82 -1.38 -13.42
N VAL A 6 -31.70 -0.94 -12.52
CA VAL A 6 -31.32 -0.38 -11.22
C VAL A 6 -30.85 -1.50 -10.28
N GLU A 7 -31.52 -2.64 -10.27
CA GLU A 7 -31.16 -3.84 -9.50
C GLU A 7 -29.77 -4.36 -9.92
N ASN A 8 -29.56 -4.51 -11.23
CA ASN A 8 -28.27 -4.93 -11.80
C ASN A 8 -27.15 -3.93 -11.48
N GLY A 9 -27.45 -2.62 -11.51
CA GLY A 9 -26.50 -1.58 -11.12
C GLY A 9 -26.11 -1.64 -9.63
N ARG A 10 -27.07 -1.94 -8.74
CA ARG A 10 -26.79 -2.12 -7.31
C ARG A 10 -25.96 -3.36 -7.03
N ALA A 11 -26.30 -4.49 -7.65
CA ALA A 11 -25.53 -5.73 -7.53
C ALA A 11 -24.09 -5.57 -8.05
N TYR A 12 -23.92 -4.88 -9.18
CA TYR A 12 -22.61 -4.54 -9.73
C TYR A 12 -21.78 -3.69 -8.76
N ASN A 13 -22.37 -2.62 -8.20
CA ASN A 13 -21.69 -1.76 -7.24
C ASN A 13 -21.30 -2.52 -5.97
N ALA A 14 -22.20 -3.35 -5.44
CA ALA A 14 -21.94 -4.16 -4.24
C ALA A 14 -20.81 -5.16 -4.45
N LEU A 15 -20.77 -5.83 -5.60
CA LEU A 15 -19.69 -6.77 -5.95
C LEU A 15 -18.33 -6.06 -5.99
N TRP A 16 -18.27 -4.88 -6.63
CA TRP A 16 -17.03 -4.12 -6.69
C TRP A 16 -16.59 -3.60 -5.34
N TRP A 17 -17.53 -3.13 -4.51
CA TRP A 17 -17.27 -2.79 -3.12
C TRP A 17 -16.68 -3.97 -2.35
N ALA A 18 -17.30 -5.14 -2.44
CA ALA A 18 -16.81 -6.35 -1.77
C ALA A 18 -15.40 -6.74 -2.25
N LYS A 19 -15.14 -6.64 -3.55
CA LYS A 19 -13.83 -6.97 -4.14
C LYS A 19 -12.74 -6.00 -3.68
N VAL A 20 -13.01 -4.70 -3.70
CA VAL A 20 -12.04 -3.67 -3.30
C VAL A 20 -11.82 -3.67 -1.78
N GLN A 21 -12.87 -3.91 -0.99
CA GLN A 21 -12.75 -3.97 0.46
C GLN A 21 -11.96 -5.21 0.94
N SER A 22 -12.16 -6.37 0.29
CA SER A 22 -11.46 -7.61 0.64
C SER A 22 -10.05 -7.69 0.06
N GLY A 23 -9.84 -7.20 -1.16
CA GLY A 23 -8.57 -7.31 -1.89
C GLY A 23 -7.69 -6.05 -1.89
N GLY A 24 -8.18 -4.92 -1.38
CA GLY A 24 -7.51 -3.63 -1.53
C GLY A 24 -7.65 -3.03 -2.94
N PRO A 25 -6.85 -2.01 -3.30
CA PRO A 25 -6.92 -1.36 -4.61
C PRO A 25 -6.85 -2.36 -5.77
N GLN A 26 -7.76 -2.23 -6.74
CA GLN A 26 -7.87 -3.15 -7.88
C GLN A 26 -7.49 -2.44 -9.17
N LYS A 27 -6.52 -2.98 -9.91
CA LYS A 27 -6.21 -2.53 -11.28
C LYS A 27 -7.22 -3.13 -12.26
N VAL A 28 -7.79 -2.29 -13.12
CA VAL A 28 -8.83 -2.66 -14.10
C VAL A 28 -8.63 -1.95 -15.43
N PRO A 29 -9.25 -2.43 -16.53
CA PRO A 29 -9.26 -1.73 -17.81
C PRO A 29 -9.81 -0.30 -17.71
N ALA A 30 -9.28 0.61 -18.53
CA ALA A 30 -9.62 2.04 -18.49
C ALA A 30 -11.11 2.32 -18.77
N ASP A 31 -11.76 1.46 -19.55
CA ASP A 31 -13.17 1.50 -19.91
C ASP A 31 -14.11 0.95 -18.82
N THR A 32 -13.57 0.45 -17.71
CA THR A 32 -14.38 -0.05 -16.59
C THR A 32 -15.34 1.05 -16.07
N PRO A 33 -16.65 0.78 -15.98
CA PRO A 33 -17.63 1.74 -15.49
C PRO A 33 -17.32 2.24 -14.08
N ALA A 34 -17.67 3.50 -13.81
CA ALA A 34 -17.53 4.07 -12.46
C ALA A 34 -18.43 3.34 -11.47
N VAL A 35 -17.88 3.03 -10.29
CA VAL A 35 -18.61 2.42 -9.18
C VAL A 35 -18.81 3.47 -8.11
N ALA A 36 -20.05 3.63 -7.65
CA ALA A 36 -20.38 4.61 -6.61
C ALA A 36 -19.62 4.29 -5.31
N GLY A 37 -19.00 5.32 -4.71
CA GLY A 37 -18.24 5.16 -3.46
C GLY A 37 -16.84 4.54 -3.63
N LEU A 38 -16.32 4.43 -4.86
CA LEU A 38 -14.93 4.04 -5.12
C LEU A 38 -14.20 5.15 -5.87
N ALA A 39 -12.96 5.44 -5.45
CA ALA A 39 -12.09 6.39 -6.11
C ALA A 39 -11.42 5.73 -7.32
N ARG A 40 -11.10 6.55 -8.33
CA ARG A 40 -10.44 6.11 -9.57
C ARG A 40 -9.11 6.83 -9.72
N ALA A 41 -8.01 6.09 -9.79
CA ALA A 41 -6.71 6.64 -10.14
C ALA A 41 -6.27 6.11 -11.52
N VAL A 42 -6.21 6.99 -12.51
CA VAL A 42 -5.80 6.62 -13.88
C VAL A 42 -4.31 6.35 -13.90
N GLU A 43 -3.89 5.25 -14.53
CA GLU A 43 -2.47 4.95 -14.66
C GLU A 43 -1.78 5.98 -15.56
N PRO A 44 -0.55 6.42 -15.24
CA PRO A 44 0.15 7.44 -16.03
C PRO A 44 0.33 7.09 -17.51
N ASP A 45 0.37 5.81 -17.86
CA ASP A 45 0.47 5.33 -19.25
C ASP A 45 -0.91 5.18 -19.94
N GLY A 46 -2.01 5.44 -19.23
CA GLY A 46 -3.37 5.28 -19.71
C GLY A 46 -3.80 3.83 -19.95
N SER A 47 -2.96 2.84 -19.62
CA SER A 47 -3.23 1.43 -19.90
C SER A 47 -4.33 0.83 -19.02
N GLY A 48 -4.62 1.47 -17.88
CA GLY A 48 -5.67 1.07 -16.98
C GLY A 48 -5.99 2.13 -15.93
N LEU A 49 -6.82 1.73 -14.98
CA LEU A 49 -7.11 2.53 -13.79
C LEU A 49 -7.12 1.65 -12.54
N TRP A 50 -6.92 2.28 -11.41
CA TRP A 50 -7.07 1.69 -10.10
C TRP A 50 -8.41 2.08 -9.52
N MET A 51 -9.15 1.11 -9.00
CA MET A 51 -10.31 1.32 -8.15
C MET A 51 -9.92 1.17 -6.68
N LEU A 52 -10.25 2.18 -5.88
CA LEU A 52 -9.82 2.28 -4.49
C LEU A 52 -11.02 2.47 -3.57
N PRO A 53 -10.97 1.94 -2.34
CA PRO A 53 -12.00 2.25 -1.35
C PRO A 53 -11.87 3.72 -0.97
N THR A 54 -12.95 4.49 -1.08
CA THR A 54 -12.99 5.82 -0.46
C THR A 54 -13.47 5.67 0.96
N VAL A 55 -12.64 6.11 1.90
CA VAL A 55 -13.09 6.31 3.27
C VAL A 55 -13.90 7.61 3.28
N PRO A 56 -15.17 7.59 3.73
CA PRO A 56 -15.96 8.81 3.86
C PRO A 56 -15.26 9.82 4.78
N ASP A 57 -15.44 11.11 4.50
CA ASP A 57 -14.92 12.17 5.37
C ASP A 57 -15.44 11.97 6.81
N GLY A 58 -14.53 11.97 7.78
CA GLY A 58 -14.84 11.73 9.19
C GLY A 58 -14.78 10.26 9.64
N ALA A 59 -14.78 9.28 8.73
CA ALA A 59 -14.52 7.87 9.05
C ALA A 59 -13.01 7.56 9.15
N GLY A 60 -12.26 8.49 9.75
CA GLY A 60 -10.82 8.39 9.94
C GLY A 60 -10.43 7.40 11.04
N HIS A 61 -9.17 7.46 11.46
CA HIS A 61 -8.58 6.55 12.43
C HIS A 61 -9.41 6.37 13.73
N GLY A 62 -9.91 7.46 14.32
CA GLY A 62 -10.71 7.37 15.55
C GLY A 62 -11.97 6.51 15.39
N VAL A 63 -12.60 6.54 14.21
CA VAL A 63 -13.78 5.70 13.91
C VAL A 63 -13.35 4.24 13.69
N LEU A 64 -12.21 3.99 13.04
CA LEU A 64 -11.68 2.64 12.86
C LEU A 64 -11.28 2.00 14.20
N GLU A 65 -10.69 2.79 15.10
CA GLU A 65 -10.35 2.36 16.46
C GLU A 65 -11.59 2.03 17.28
N GLU A 66 -12.62 2.89 17.25
CA GLU A 66 -13.92 2.63 17.89
C GLU A 66 -14.59 1.35 17.37
N LEU A 67 -14.43 1.04 16.09
CA LEU A 67 -14.98 -0.17 15.45
C LEU A 67 -14.11 -1.42 15.66
N GLY A 68 -12.96 -1.31 16.33
CA GLY A 68 -12.01 -2.41 16.50
C GLY A 68 -11.43 -2.92 15.18
N ALA A 69 -11.42 -2.08 14.13
CA ALA A 69 -10.87 -2.44 12.84
C ALA A 69 -9.33 -2.50 12.91
N PRO A 70 -8.67 -3.47 12.25
CA PRO A 70 -7.22 -3.53 12.24
C PRO A 70 -6.61 -2.24 11.67
N PRO A 71 -5.63 -1.63 12.35
CA PRO A 71 -5.04 -0.36 11.90
C PRO A 71 -4.32 -0.54 10.57
N VAL A 72 -4.50 0.41 9.65
CA VAL A 72 -3.79 0.39 8.36
C VAL A 72 -2.30 0.65 8.64
N ALA A 73 -1.40 -0.07 7.95
CA ALA A 73 0.04 -0.11 8.25
C ALA A 73 0.78 1.25 8.30
N VAL A 74 0.15 2.34 7.86
CA VAL A 74 0.69 3.71 7.81
C VAL A 74 0.08 4.62 8.91
N GLU A 75 -0.84 4.11 9.73
CA GLU A 75 -1.63 4.93 10.66
C GLU A 75 -0.93 5.27 11.98
N MET A 76 0.18 4.61 12.32
CA MET A 76 0.99 4.94 13.50
C MET A 76 2.27 5.67 13.10
N PRO A 77 2.85 6.52 13.97
CA PRO A 77 4.19 7.10 13.79
C PRO A 77 5.25 5.99 13.90
N ASN A 78 5.30 5.17 12.86
CA ASN A 78 6.14 4.00 12.73
C ASN A 78 7.18 4.24 11.62
N GLU A 79 8.19 3.38 11.56
CA GLU A 79 9.27 3.52 10.58
C GLU A 79 8.76 3.47 9.13
N THR A 80 7.65 2.76 8.89
CA THR A 80 7.00 2.66 7.57
C THR A 80 6.40 4.01 7.14
N ALA A 81 5.76 4.75 8.05
CA ALA A 81 5.24 6.08 7.80
C ALA A 81 6.37 7.10 7.54
N ARG A 82 7.50 6.99 8.24
CA ARG A 82 8.68 7.82 7.95
C ARG A 82 9.24 7.55 6.55
N VAL A 83 9.38 6.28 6.17
CA VAL A 83 9.82 5.91 4.82
C VAL A 83 8.82 6.39 3.76
N LEU A 84 7.51 6.35 4.04
CA LEU A 84 6.51 6.92 3.14
C LEU A 84 6.71 8.43 2.97
N ALA A 85 6.90 9.19 4.05
CA ALA A 85 7.14 10.63 3.98
C ALA A 85 8.39 10.95 3.14
N ILE A 86 9.46 10.17 3.28
CA ILE A 86 10.65 10.28 2.43
C ILE A 86 10.34 9.99 0.96
N CYS A 87 9.55 8.95 0.67
CA CYS A 87 9.14 8.63 -0.69
C CYS A 87 8.28 9.75 -1.30
N VAL A 88 7.39 10.36 -0.51
CA VAL A 88 6.63 11.57 -0.90
C VAL A 88 7.57 12.73 -1.18
N ALA A 89 8.59 12.94 -0.34
CA ALA A 89 9.58 13.98 -0.59
C ALA A 89 10.28 13.77 -1.95
N CYS A 90 10.65 12.53 -2.28
CA CYS A 90 11.34 12.18 -3.53
C CYS A 90 10.42 12.19 -4.77
N CYS A 91 9.16 11.79 -4.64
CA CYS A 91 8.28 11.49 -5.78
C CYS A 91 7.21 12.56 -6.04
N TRP A 92 6.99 13.52 -5.14
CA TRP A 92 6.00 14.60 -5.30
C TRP A 92 6.70 15.97 -5.42
N THR A 93 7.47 16.16 -6.48
CA THR A 93 8.35 17.35 -6.64
C THR A 93 7.59 18.66 -6.74
N ASP A 94 6.45 18.67 -7.44
CA ASP A 94 5.52 19.80 -7.45
C ASP A 94 4.46 19.61 -6.34
N ARG A 95 4.56 20.41 -5.27
CA ARG A 95 3.72 20.30 -4.07
C ARG A 95 2.31 20.86 -4.25
N ASP A 96 2.04 21.55 -5.35
CA ASP A 96 0.73 22.09 -5.67
C ASP A 96 -0.04 21.18 -6.65
N ALA A 97 0.68 20.28 -7.34
CA ALA A 97 0.10 19.26 -8.20
C ALA A 97 -0.48 18.06 -7.43
N SER A 98 -1.25 17.23 -8.14
CA SER A 98 -1.72 15.93 -7.67
C SER A 98 -0.56 15.03 -7.25
N THR A 99 -0.70 14.33 -6.13
CA THR A 99 0.28 13.36 -5.61
C THR A 99 0.38 12.12 -6.48
N TRP A 100 -0.73 11.70 -7.09
CA TRP A 100 -0.74 10.63 -8.06
C TRP A 100 -0.75 11.21 -9.49
N PRO A 101 0.10 10.68 -10.41
CA PRO A 101 1.02 9.56 -10.22
C PRO A 101 2.41 9.94 -9.68
N GLY A 102 2.69 11.25 -9.51
CA GLY A 102 4.00 11.74 -9.12
C GLY A 102 5.11 11.43 -10.14
N VAL A 103 6.33 11.82 -9.80
CA VAL A 103 7.54 11.51 -10.54
C VAL A 103 8.21 10.23 -10.02
N THR A 104 9.05 9.62 -10.84
CA THR A 104 9.83 8.45 -10.42
C THR A 104 11.04 8.88 -9.61
N GLY A 105 11.11 8.40 -8.37
CA GLY A 105 12.28 8.50 -7.51
C GLY A 105 13.08 7.19 -7.48
N THR A 106 14.18 7.19 -6.74
CA THR A 106 15.07 6.02 -6.60
C THR A 106 15.31 5.64 -5.15
N LEU A 107 15.66 4.36 -4.94
CA LEU A 107 16.12 3.86 -3.64
C LEU A 107 17.33 4.66 -3.13
N ALA A 108 18.21 5.11 -4.02
CA ALA A 108 19.37 5.93 -3.64
C ALA A 108 18.92 7.28 -3.04
N GLN A 109 17.90 7.93 -3.61
CA GLN A 109 17.34 9.17 -3.03
C GLN A 109 16.73 8.91 -1.65
N VAL A 110 15.93 7.86 -1.53
CA VAL A 110 15.29 7.48 -0.25
C VAL A 110 16.34 7.27 0.83
N LYS A 111 17.42 6.55 0.52
CA LYS A 111 18.54 6.31 1.43
C LYS A 111 19.26 7.60 1.82
N ALA A 112 19.50 8.49 0.86
CA ALA A 112 20.18 9.76 1.10
C ALA A 112 19.38 10.66 2.06
N VAL A 113 18.07 10.82 1.81
CA VAL A 113 17.19 11.58 2.71
C VAL A 113 17.12 10.92 4.09
N TYR A 114 17.01 9.59 4.14
CA TYR A 114 16.99 8.84 5.40
C TYR A 114 18.26 9.07 6.25
N ALA A 115 19.43 8.99 5.62
CA ALA A 115 20.71 9.26 6.29
C ALA A 115 20.81 10.72 6.75
N GLY A 116 20.35 11.66 5.91
CA GLY A 116 20.27 13.09 6.24
C GLY A 116 19.41 13.36 7.47
N MET A 117 18.24 12.71 7.58
CA MET A 117 17.36 12.83 8.76
C MET A 117 18.01 12.32 10.04
N ARG A 118 18.83 11.27 9.93
CA ARG A 118 19.51 10.65 11.08
C ARG A 118 20.78 11.39 11.50
N GLY A 119 21.32 12.26 10.64
CA GLY A 119 22.58 12.97 10.89
C GLY A 119 23.80 12.05 11.04
N ARG A 120 23.72 10.82 10.52
CA ARG A 120 24.81 9.83 10.60
C ARG A 120 24.92 9.03 9.30
N ALA A 121 26.09 8.40 9.11
CA ALA A 121 26.31 7.49 8.01
C ALA A 121 25.34 6.28 8.05
N GLU A 122 25.02 5.78 6.86
CA GLU A 122 24.15 4.62 6.64
C GLU A 122 24.73 3.37 7.31
N GLN A 123 23.89 2.65 8.05
CA GLN A 123 24.21 1.32 8.58
C GLN A 123 23.43 0.24 7.83
N SER A 124 23.95 -0.99 7.79
CA SER A 124 23.31 -2.13 7.12
C SER A 124 21.90 -2.44 7.66
N SER A 125 21.66 -2.14 8.94
CA SER A 125 20.35 -2.24 9.59
C SER A 125 19.33 -1.26 9.01
N ASP A 126 19.76 -0.04 8.67
CA ASP A 126 18.90 1.00 8.08
C ASP A 126 18.40 0.53 6.70
N LEU A 127 19.28 -0.06 5.89
CA LEU A 127 18.90 -0.60 4.58
C LEU A 127 17.83 -1.71 4.71
N THR A 128 18.00 -2.62 5.67
CA THR A 128 17.04 -3.70 5.91
C THR A 128 15.67 -3.15 6.31
N LEU A 129 15.66 -2.11 7.15
CA LEU A 129 14.44 -1.40 7.55
C LEU A 129 13.76 -0.69 6.38
N ILE A 130 14.52 0.05 5.57
CA ILE A 130 14.01 0.75 4.39
C ILE A 130 13.38 -0.25 3.43
N ILE A 131 14.08 -1.33 3.09
CA ILE A 131 13.57 -2.37 2.18
C ILE A 131 12.31 -3.03 2.75
N GLY A 132 12.31 -3.37 4.04
CA GLY A 132 11.13 -3.93 4.71
C GLY A 132 9.92 -2.98 4.65
N SER A 133 10.13 -1.69 4.87
CA SER A 133 9.10 -0.65 4.77
C SER A 133 8.59 -0.47 3.35
N LEU A 134 9.48 -0.42 2.35
CA LEU A 134 9.10 -0.32 0.94
C LEU A 134 8.26 -1.52 0.50
N ARG A 135 8.61 -2.75 0.90
CA ARG A 135 7.81 -3.95 0.62
C ARG A 135 6.40 -3.86 1.22
N ARG A 136 6.27 -3.38 2.46
CA ARG A 136 4.96 -3.18 3.10
C ARG A 136 4.14 -2.10 2.42
N LEU A 137 4.75 -0.97 2.08
CA LEU A 137 4.11 0.15 1.37
C LEU A 137 3.68 -0.27 -0.04
N HIS A 138 4.48 -1.08 -0.72
CA HIS A 138 4.16 -1.66 -2.02
C HIS A 138 2.97 -2.62 -1.93
N ALA A 139 2.99 -3.56 -0.98
CA ALA A 139 1.89 -4.50 -0.76
C ALA A 139 0.57 -3.77 -0.47
N THR A 140 0.63 -2.62 0.21
CA THR A 140 -0.53 -1.79 0.56
C THR A 140 -0.83 -0.68 -0.45
N HIS A 141 -0.14 -0.66 -1.60
CA HIS A 141 -0.38 0.25 -2.74
C HIS A 141 -0.26 1.74 -2.38
N TRP A 142 0.49 2.05 -1.32
CA TRP A 142 0.94 3.41 -1.01
C TRP A 142 2.09 3.83 -1.91
N LEU A 143 2.87 2.86 -2.39
CA LEU A 143 3.96 3.05 -3.36
C LEU A 143 3.88 1.99 -4.45
N LEU A 144 4.41 2.32 -5.62
CA LEU A 144 4.82 1.34 -6.64
C LEU A 144 6.34 1.23 -6.57
N TRP A 145 6.86 0.03 -6.33
CA TRP A 145 8.30 -0.18 -6.15
C TRP A 145 8.80 -1.26 -7.10
N ASN A 146 9.69 -0.87 -8.00
CA ASN A 146 10.43 -1.79 -8.83
C ASN A 146 11.74 -2.14 -8.11
N GLU A 147 11.73 -3.24 -7.37
CA GLU A 147 12.88 -3.69 -6.57
C GLU A 147 14.12 -3.96 -7.45
N LYS A 148 13.95 -4.44 -8.68
CA LYS A 148 15.07 -4.73 -9.60
C LYS A 148 15.74 -3.45 -10.11
N ALA A 149 14.95 -2.44 -10.47
CA ALA A 149 15.47 -1.16 -10.96
C ALA A 149 15.81 -0.19 -9.82
N GLY A 150 15.37 -0.49 -8.59
CA GLY A 150 15.49 0.43 -7.46
C GLY A 150 14.64 1.70 -7.63
N GLU A 151 13.57 1.63 -8.42
CA GLU A 151 12.70 2.79 -8.73
C GLU A 151 11.47 2.79 -7.85
N VAL A 152 11.13 3.95 -7.32
CA VAL A 152 9.98 4.17 -6.43
C VAL A 152 9.06 5.20 -7.06
N ARG A 153 7.76 4.97 -7.01
CA ARG A 153 6.73 5.94 -7.37
C ARG A 153 5.66 5.96 -6.30
N LEU A 154 4.92 7.07 -6.21
CA LEU A 154 3.72 7.11 -5.38
C LEU A 154 2.70 6.10 -5.92
N GLY A 155 2.01 5.43 -5.00
CA GLY A 155 0.99 4.43 -5.30
C GLY A 155 -0.39 5.06 -5.47
N PRO A 156 -1.35 4.33 -6.05
CA PRO A 156 -2.68 4.87 -6.36
C PRO A 156 -3.44 5.30 -5.11
N ARG A 157 -3.12 4.72 -3.94
CA ARG A 157 -3.75 5.09 -2.66
C ARG A 157 -3.47 6.53 -2.24
N THR A 158 -2.43 7.17 -2.79
CA THR A 158 -2.14 8.59 -2.51
C THR A 158 -3.20 9.55 -3.04
N ILE A 159 -4.07 9.12 -3.97
CA ILE A 159 -5.20 9.93 -4.44
C ILE A 159 -6.27 10.12 -3.37
N THR A 160 -6.30 9.26 -2.35
CA THR A 160 -7.31 9.30 -1.28
C THR A 160 -6.91 10.24 -0.14
N TRP A 161 -5.78 10.94 -0.23
CA TRP A 161 -5.41 11.95 0.74
C TRP A 161 -6.34 13.16 0.66
N SER A 162 -6.86 13.56 1.82
CA SER A 162 -7.68 14.75 1.95
C SER A 162 -6.84 16.03 1.77
N PRO A 163 -7.46 17.19 1.53
CA PRO A 163 -6.75 18.47 1.51
C PRO A 163 -5.95 18.75 2.80
N SER A 164 -6.45 18.31 3.96
CA SER A 164 -5.73 18.41 5.25
C SER A 164 -4.50 17.51 5.32
N ASP A 165 -4.59 16.28 4.78
CA ASP A 165 -3.42 15.40 4.70
C ASP A 165 -2.35 16.01 3.81
N LEU A 166 -2.76 16.57 2.66
CA LEU A 166 -1.84 17.24 1.74
C LEU A 166 -1.17 18.46 2.39
N ALA A 167 -1.91 19.26 3.16
CA ALA A 167 -1.33 20.39 3.90
C ALA A 167 -0.28 19.91 4.93
N THR A 168 -0.56 18.83 5.64
CA THR A 168 0.36 18.22 6.60
C THR A 168 1.60 17.65 5.92
N LEU A 169 1.43 16.94 4.80
CA LEU A 169 2.52 16.36 4.02
C LEU A 169 3.45 17.44 3.45
N ARG A 170 2.90 18.59 3.01
CA ARG A 170 3.72 19.74 2.59
C ARG A 170 4.63 20.21 3.71
N GLU A 171 4.11 20.33 4.92
CA GLU A 171 4.92 20.76 6.06
C GLU A 171 5.99 19.75 6.43
N ILE A 172 5.65 18.46 6.43
CA ILE A 172 6.63 17.38 6.61
C ILE A 172 7.73 17.48 5.54
N CYS A 173 7.37 17.70 4.27
CA CYS A 173 8.36 17.81 3.20
C CYS A 173 9.27 19.04 3.33
N ARG A 174 8.84 20.12 4.00
CA ARG A 174 9.69 21.31 4.22
C ARG A 174 10.80 21.06 5.25
N VAL A 175 10.58 20.16 6.20
CA VAL A 175 11.56 19.85 7.26
C VAL A 175 12.46 18.67 6.91
N LEU A 176 12.12 17.90 5.88
CA LEU A 176 12.95 16.79 5.41
C LEU A 176 14.17 17.31 4.64
N PRO A 177 15.31 16.59 4.70
CA PRO A 177 16.44 16.88 3.83
C PRO A 177 16.03 16.84 2.35
N ASP A 178 16.54 17.78 1.55
CA ASP A 178 16.27 17.81 0.13
C ASP A 178 16.82 16.53 -0.55
N PRO A 179 15.98 15.82 -1.34
CA PRO A 179 16.42 14.65 -2.04
C PRO A 179 17.43 15.03 -3.14
N PRO A 180 18.52 14.27 -3.32
CA PRO A 180 19.40 14.47 -4.47
C PRO A 180 18.63 14.19 -5.78
N PRO A 181 19.13 14.65 -6.95
CA PRO A 181 18.49 14.35 -8.23
C PRO A 181 18.33 12.85 -8.49
N ALA A 182 17.21 12.45 -9.07
CA ALA A 182 16.96 11.06 -9.43
C ALA A 182 17.87 10.64 -10.58
N VAL A 183 18.71 9.63 -10.34
CA VAL A 183 19.52 8.99 -11.39
C VAL A 183 18.81 7.71 -11.81
N LEU A 184 18.01 7.79 -12.87
CA LEU A 184 17.29 6.65 -13.43
C LEU A 184 18.19 5.88 -14.40
N VAL A 185 18.20 4.55 -14.28
CA VAL A 185 18.90 3.71 -15.25
C VAL A 185 18.01 3.59 -16.49
N ALA A 186 18.50 4.04 -17.64
CA ALA A 186 17.75 3.93 -18.88
C ALA A 186 17.39 2.46 -19.15
N ARG A 187 16.08 2.16 -19.21
CA ARG A 187 15.59 0.83 -19.54
C ARG A 187 15.95 0.52 -20.99
N ALA A 188 16.73 -0.54 -21.22
CA ALA A 188 16.88 -1.09 -22.57
C ALA A 188 15.50 -1.52 -23.08
N PRO A 189 15.10 -1.17 -24.31
CA PRO A 189 13.80 -1.58 -24.85
C PRO A 189 13.71 -3.11 -24.81
N GLU A 190 12.63 -3.64 -24.25
CA GLU A 190 12.41 -5.09 -24.26
C GLU A 190 12.31 -5.57 -25.71
N PRO A 191 12.98 -6.67 -26.09
CA PRO A 191 12.87 -7.21 -27.43
C PRO A 191 11.41 -7.57 -27.69
N THR A 192 10.87 -7.05 -28.79
CA THR A 192 9.53 -7.37 -29.29
C THR A 192 9.36 -8.89 -29.26
N PRO A 193 8.31 -9.43 -28.61
CA PRO A 193 8.09 -10.87 -28.59
C PRO A 193 7.95 -11.35 -30.04
N ASP A 194 8.82 -12.30 -30.39
CA ASP A 194 8.88 -12.95 -31.69
C ASP A 194 7.48 -13.49 -32.04
N PRO A 195 6.89 -13.14 -33.21
CA PRO A 195 5.57 -13.63 -33.56
C PRO A 195 5.63 -15.17 -33.66
N LEU A 196 4.82 -15.83 -32.83
CA LEU A 196 4.64 -17.29 -32.87
C LEU A 196 4.38 -17.75 -34.31
N PRO A 197 4.96 -18.88 -34.75
CA PRO A 197 4.74 -19.39 -36.09
C PRO A 197 3.25 -19.74 -36.24
N VAL A 198 2.60 -19.08 -37.19
CA VAL A 198 1.22 -19.37 -37.61
C VAL A 198 1.20 -20.83 -38.03
N ALA A 199 0.50 -21.67 -37.27
CA ALA A 199 0.30 -23.06 -37.61
C ALA A 199 -0.40 -23.13 -38.97
N ALA A 200 0.37 -23.54 -39.99
CA ALA A 200 -0.16 -23.85 -41.28
C ALA A 200 -1.21 -24.97 -41.10
N SER A 201 -2.42 -24.69 -41.57
CA SER A 201 -3.49 -25.66 -41.71
C SER A 201 -2.98 -26.86 -42.51
N ALA A 202 -2.97 -28.04 -41.89
CA ALA A 202 -2.79 -29.30 -42.59
C ALA A 202 -4.06 -30.13 -42.40
N ASP A 203 -4.75 -30.27 -43.52
CA ASP A 203 -5.97 -31.02 -43.75
C ASP A 203 -5.68 -32.54 -43.72
N GLY A 204 -6.30 -33.25 -42.76
CA GLY A 204 -6.60 -34.70 -42.72
C GLY A 204 -5.47 -35.77 -42.76
N PRO A 205 -5.79 -37.07 -42.57
CA PRO A 205 -6.95 -37.69 -41.90
C PRO A 205 -6.56 -38.62 -40.72
N ALA A 206 -7.57 -39.02 -39.95
CA ALA A 206 -7.49 -39.94 -38.81
C ALA A 206 -6.93 -41.34 -39.15
N PRO A 207 -6.39 -42.03 -38.13
CA PRO A 207 -6.92 -43.37 -37.86
C PRO A 207 -7.38 -43.57 -36.42
N SER A 208 -8.40 -44.40 -36.32
CA SER A 208 -9.15 -44.80 -35.14
C SER A 208 -8.45 -45.88 -34.32
N SER A 209 -8.90 -45.95 -33.06
CA SER A 209 -9.20 -47.15 -32.26
C SER A 209 -8.20 -47.60 -31.19
N ASP A 210 -8.79 -47.71 -30.00
CA ASP A 210 -8.56 -48.68 -28.92
C ASP A 210 -7.21 -48.67 -28.17
N GLN A 211 -7.23 -48.16 -26.94
CA GLN A 211 -7.32 -49.07 -25.80
C GLN A 211 -7.72 -48.39 -24.50
N ALA A 212 -8.61 -49.08 -23.79
CA ALA A 212 -9.12 -48.78 -22.48
C ALA A 212 -8.14 -49.16 -21.36
N ALA A 213 -8.50 -48.67 -20.18
CA ALA A 213 -8.31 -49.29 -18.85
C ALA A 213 -7.15 -48.79 -17.96
N ALA A 214 -7.60 -48.10 -16.92
CA ALA A 214 -7.44 -48.47 -15.51
C ALA A 214 -6.22 -47.97 -14.74
N SER A 215 -6.55 -47.30 -13.62
CA SER A 215 -5.89 -47.40 -12.30
C SER A 215 -4.51 -46.77 -12.19
N ALA A 216 -4.12 -46.05 -11.14
CA ALA A 216 -4.69 -45.78 -9.83
C ALA A 216 -3.97 -44.53 -9.28
N LEU A 217 -4.64 -43.83 -8.38
CA LEU A 217 -4.07 -42.84 -7.47
C LEU A 217 -2.89 -43.42 -6.67
N PRO A 218 -1.93 -42.58 -6.28
CA PRO A 218 -1.43 -42.63 -4.92
C PRO A 218 -1.66 -41.32 -4.16
N SER A 219 -2.29 -41.49 -2.99
CA SER A 219 -2.47 -40.50 -1.93
C SER A 219 -1.14 -39.99 -1.34
N PRO A 220 -1.17 -38.81 -0.68
CA PRO A 220 0.01 -38.13 -0.16
C PRO A 220 0.56 -38.76 1.13
N ALA A 221 1.88 -38.81 1.23
CA ALA A 221 2.62 -39.19 2.43
C ALA A 221 2.55 -38.07 3.50
N ALA A 222 2.19 -38.48 4.72
CA ALA A 222 2.18 -37.64 5.91
C ALA A 222 3.61 -37.28 6.38
N PRO A 223 3.83 -36.08 6.96
CA PRO A 223 5.05 -35.80 7.71
C PRO A 223 4.95 -36.30 9.16
N PRO A 224 6.07 -36.77 9.75
CA PRO A 224 6.11 -37.20 11.15
C PRO A 224 6.07 -36.02 12.13
N ALA A 225 5.38 -36.26 13.24
CA ALA A 225 5.34 -35.42 14.42
C ALA A 225 6.65 -35.52 15.20
N ASP A 226 7.19 -34.38 15.66
CA ASP A 226 8.00 -34.35 16.87
C ASP A 226 8.11 -32.95 17.48
N GLY A 227 8.09 -32.89 18.81
CA GLY A 227 8.77 -31.84 19.57
C GLY A 227 8.02 -30.54 19.90
N ALA A 228 7.01 -30.61 20.77
CA ALA A 228 6.60 -29.48 21.60
C ALA A 228 7.45 -29.41 22.89
N PRO A 229 7.94 -28.22 23.26
CA PRO A 229 7.99 -27.84 24.67
C PRO A 229 7.20 -26.54 24.90
N GLY A 230 6.21 -26.62 25.78
CA GLY A 230 5.33 -25.51 26.13
C GLY A 230 6.05 -24.40 26.92
N PRO A 231 5.61 -23.14 26.79
CA PRO A 231 6.02 -22.09 27.71
C PRO A 231 5.10 -22.04 28.94
N THR A 232 5.72 -22.13 30.11
CA THR A 232 5.19 -21.78 31.42
C THR A 232 4.66 -20.34 31.45
N PRO A 233 3.50 -20.07 32.06
CA PRO A 233 3.02 -18.71 32.28
C PRO A 233 3.68 -18.09 33.51
N ASP A 234 4.40 -16.97 33.32
CA ASP A 234 4.86 -16.12 34.41
C ASP A 234 3.81 -15.02 34.71
N PRO A 235 3.63 -14.62 35.98
CA PRO A 235 2.48 -13.87 36.44
C PRO A 235 2.59 -12.35 36.20
N SER A 236 1.44 -11.78 35.89
CA SER A 236 1.15 -10.34 35.79
C SER A 236 1.71 -9.51 36.96
N PRO A 237 2.38 -8.39 36.70
CA PRO A 237 2.53 -7.33 37.69
C PRO A 237 1.27 -6.45 37.73
N SER A 238 0.61 -6.47 38.88
CA SER A 238 -0.49 -5.58 39.25
C SER A 238 -0.10 -4.11 39.08
N LEU A 239 -0.86 -3.38 38.24
CA LEU A 239 -0.82 -1.93 38.16
C LEU A 239 -1.48 -1.34 39.41
N THR A 240 -0.67 -0.89 40.37
CA THR A 240 -1.12 0.03 41.42
C THR A 240 -1.38 1.40 40.81
N SER A 241 -2.67 1.69 40.65
CA SER A 241 -3.20 3.02 40.40
C SER A 241 -2.91 3.92 41.61
N THR A 242 -2.02 4.89 41.44
CA THR A 242 -1.89 6.04 42.35
C THR A 242 -2.04 7.30 41.53
N SER A 243 -3.26 7.81 41.51
CA SER A 243 -3.62 9.12 40.99
C SER A 243 -3.32 10.19 42.04
N PRO A 244 -2.48 11.21 41.76
CA PRO A 244 -2.48 12.43 42.56
C PRO A 244 -3.45 13.47 41.97
N ALA A 245 -4.26 14.01 42.88
CA ALA A 245 -5.32 15.00 42.70
C ALA A 245 -4.85 16.32 42.04
N PRO A 246 -5.78 17.09 41.43
CA PRO A 246 -5.49 18.38 40.81
C PRO A 246 -5.16 19.46 41.86
N SER A 247 -4.01 20.12 41.71
CA SER A 247 -3.69 21.35 42.44
C SER A 247 -4.58 22.49 41.96
N ALA A 248 -5.41 23.01 42.87
CA ALA A 248 -6.12 24.26 42.71
C ALA A 248 -5.15 25.46 42.70
N PRO A 249 -5.45 26.55 41.96
CA PRO A 249 -4.67 27.76 42.00
C PRO A 249 -4.94 28.57 43.28
N ALA A 250 -3.86 28.95 43.96
CA ALA A 250 -3.91 29.90 45.06
C ALA A 250 -4.29 31.30 44.54
N ARG A 251 -5.39 31.83 45.07
CA ARG A 251 -5.64 33.27 45.15
C ARG A 251 -4.64 33.88 46.13
N SER A 252 -3.93 34.92 45.69
CA SER A 252 -3.46 35.97 46.59
C SER A 252 -3.92 37.32 46.05
N THR A 253 -4.66 37.97 46.94
CA THR A 253 -5.23 39.31 46.96
C THR A 253 -4.14 40.38 47.13
N GLU A 254 -4.44 41.59 46.65
CA GLU A 254 -3.99 42.91 47.16
C GLU A 254 -2.48 43.24 47.05
N GLN A 255 -1.99 44.47 46.87
CA GLN A 255 -2.53 45.83 46.93
C GLN A 255 -1.45 46.80 46.38
N SER A 256 -1.88 48.04 46.10
CA SER A 256 -1.09 49.29 46.11
C SER A 256 -0.25 49.68 44.89
N GLY A 257 -0.67 50.79 44.28
CA GLY A 257 0.06 51.59 43.29
C GLY A 257 -0.86 52.25 42.31
#